data_AF-B6XJ67-F1
#
_entry.id   AF-B6XJ67-F1
#
_cell.length_a   1.000
_cell.length_b   1.000
_cell.length_c   1.000
_cell.angle_alpha   90.00
_cell.angle_beta   90.00
_cell.angle_gamma   90.00
#
_symmetry.space_group_name_H-M   'P 1'
#
loop_
_entity.id
_entity.type
_entity.pdbx_description
1 polymer ?
#
loop_
_entity_poly.entity_id
_entity_poly.type
_entity_poly.pdbx_seq_one_letter_code
_entity_poly.pdbx_strand_id
1 'polypeptide(L)'
;MFSVLLGRIDKLLSCLLLLLGSSVIGSLGNQVFIGICIAVITSIRMAFSFEKASESARKQAINYLNLYMSKAPDEQLTEELISTQVSDSNVWISLVNAAEIRTQLTFGEPIEVKLSFWEKFMAFISGDLPKVKKAT
;
A
#
# COMPACT_ATOMS: atom_id res chain seq x y z
N MET A 1 5.27 -2.61 -0.18
CA MET A 1 4.89 -1.19 -0.37
C MET A 1 3.38 -0.98 -0.28
N PHE A 2 2.59 -1.73 -1.06
CA PHE A 2 1.13 -1.56 -1.15
C PHE A 2 0.38 -1.71 0.17
N SER A 3 0.65 -2.79 0.93
CA SER A 3 0.05 -3.00 2.25
C SER A 3 0.32 -1.85 3.22
N VAL A 4 1.57 -1.37 3.28
CA VAL A 4 1.95 -0.25 4.13
C VAL A 4 1.23 1.05 3.74
N LEU A 5 1.11 1.33 2.45
CA LEU A 5 0.39 2.52 1.95
C LEU A 5 -1.09 2.47 2.39
N LEU A 6 -1.78 1.37 2.09
CA LEU A 6 -3.19 1.20 2.42
C LEU A 6 -3.44 1.24 3.91
N GLY A 7 -2.59 0.59 4.71
CA GLY A 7 -2.68 0.63 6.17
C GLY A 7 -2.44 2.03 6.75
N ARG A 8 -1.59 2.86 6.12
CA ARG A 8 -1.41 4.27 6.51
C ARG A 8 -2.64 5.11 6.15
N ILE A 9 -3.19 4.95 4.95
CA ILE A 9 -4.43 5.62 4.52
C ILE A 9 -5.57 5.27 5.48
N ASP A 10 -5.73 3.99 5.81
CA ASP A 10 -6.77 3.55 6.73
C ASP A 10 -6.60 4.21 8.11
N LYS A 11 -5.40 4.17 8.70
CA LYS A 11 -5.15 4.83 10.00
C LYS A 11 -5.40 6.33 9.97
N LEU A 12 -5.06 7.01 8.88
CA LEU A 12 -5.33 8.45 8.71
C LEU A 12 -6.83 8.73 8.64
N LEU A 13 -7.59 7.96 7.86
CA LEU A 13 -9.04 8.13 7.78
C LEU A 13 -9.71 7.82 9.13
N SER A 14 -9.22 6.83 9.88
CA SER A 14 -9.71 6.54 11.23
C SER A 14 -9.42 7.69 12.20
N CYS A 15 -8.22 8.26 12.13
CA CYS A 15 -7.84 9.42 12.93
C CYS A 15 -8.73 10.64 12.60
N LEU A 16 -8.99 10.90 11.32
CA LEU A 16 -9.88 11.97 10.89
C LEU A 16 -11.32 11.76 11.38
N LEU A 17 -11.85 10.54 11.30
CA LEU A 17 -13.17 10.23 11.84
C LEU A 17 -13.25 10.46 13.36
N LEU A 18 -12.22 10.07 14.11
CA LEU A 18 -12.15 10.32 15.54
C LEU A 18 -12.12 11.82 15.85
N LEU A 19 -11.27 12.59 15.17
CA LEU A 19 -11.18 14.04 15.35
C LEU A 19 -12.48 14.75 14.99
N LEU A 20 -13.08 14.41 13.85
CA LEU A 20 -14.35 14.99 13.41
C LEU A 20 -15.49 14.61 14.37
N GLY A 21 -15.55 13.34 14.82
CA GLY A 21 -16.52 12.89 15.82
C GLY A 21 -16.39 13.64 17.13
N SER A 22 -15.16 13.85 17.63
CA SER A 22 -14.90 14.68 18.80
C SER A 22 -15.29 16.15 18.59
N SER A 23 -15.09 16.70 17.39
CA SER A 23 -15.47 18.07 17.05
C SER A 23 -16.99 18.30 17.14
N VAL A 24 -17.80 17.31 16.73
CA VAL A 24 -19.27 17.38 16.85
C VAL A 24 -19.70 17.51 18.32
N ILE A 25 -19.09 16.70 19.20
CA ILE A 25 -19.37 16.71 20.65
C ILE A 25 -18.96 18.04 21.29
N GLY A 26 -17.79 18.56 20.90
CA GLY A 26 -17.29 19.85 21.38
C GLY A 26 -18.06 21.08 20.86
N SER A 27 -19.08 20.88 20.00
CA SER A 27 -19.79 21.96 19.29
C SER A 27 -18.85 22.92 18.53
N LEU A 28 -17.69 22.43 18.10
CA LEU A 28 -16.69 23.22 17.39
C LEU A 28 -17.00 23.19 15.89
N GLY A 29 -17.29 24.36 15.31
CA GLY A 29 -17.55 24.54 13.87
C GLY A 29 -19.00 24.25 13.44
N ASN A 30 -19.21 24.11 12.13
CA ASN A 30 -20.55 23.82 11.57
C ASN A 30 -20.84 22.31 11.63
N GLN A 31 -21.75 21.92 12.50
CA GLN A 31 -22.12 20.52 12.75
C GLN A 31 -22.64 19.79 11.50
N VAL A 32 -23.40 20.47 10.65
CA VAL A 32 -23.94 19.88 9.41
C VAL A 32 -22.80 19.56 8.45
N PHE A 33 -21.86 20.49 8.28
CA PHE A 33 -20.70 20.29 7.43
C PHE A 33 -19.82 19.14 7.93
N ILE A 34 -19.55 19.09 9.24
CA ILE A 34 -18.76 18.01 9.86
C ILE A 34 -19.46 16.65 9.69
N GLY A 35 -20.78 16.60 9.88
CA GLY A 35 -21.57 15.38 9.65
C GLY A 35 -21.47 14.87 8.22
N ILE A 36 -21.53 15.78 7.22
CA ILE A 36 -21.33 15.43 5.81
C ILE A 36 -19.91 14.87 5.58
N CYS A 37 -18.88 15.50 6.15
CA CYS A 37 -17.50 15.00 6.04
C CYS A 37 -17.34 13.60 6.63
N ILE A 38 -17.93 13.33 7.81
CA ILE A 38 -17.91 12.02 8.44
C ILE A 38 -18.59 10.97 7.55
N ALA A 39 -19.76 11.29 6.99
CA ALA A 39 -20.48 10.38 6.11
C ALA A 39 -19.67 10.03 4.86
N VAL A 40 -19.10 11.04 4.18
CA VAL A 40 -18.27 10.85 2.99
C VAL A 40 -17.05 9.98 3.30
N ILE A 41 -16.32 10.29 4.38
CA ILE A 41 -15.13 9.50 4.76
C ILE A 41 -15.51 8.05 5.06
N THR A 42 -16.61 7.84 5.79
CA THR A 42 -17.10 6.50 6.13
C THR A 42 -17.49 5.71 4.88
N SER A 43 -18.21 6.32 3.95
CA SER A 43 -18.56 5.70 2.66
C SER A 43 -17.34 5.33 1.84
N ILE A 44 -16.33 6.20 1.77
CA ILE A 44 -15.08 5.92 1.06
C ILE A 44 -14.35 4.74 1.71
N ARG A 45 -14.23 4.71 3.04
CA ARG A 45 -13.61 3.58 3.76
C ARG A 45 -14.32 2.26 3.47
N MET A 46 -15.66 2.26 3.50
CA MET A 46 -16.45 1.07 3.21
C MET A 46 -16.28 0.60 1.76
N ALA A 47 -16.38 1.53 0.80
CA ALA A 47 -16.28 1.22 -0.63
C ALA A 47 -14.93 0.62 -1.02
N PHE A 48 -13.83 1.18 -0.52
CA PHE A 48 -12.48 0.73 -0.88
C PHE A 48 -11.93 -0.35 0.05
N SER A 49 -12.49 -0.53 1.25
CA SER A 49 -12.06 -1.55 2.22
C SER A 49 -10.54 -1.60 2.41
N PHE A 50 -9.91 -0.43 2.57
CA PHE A 50 -8.45 -0.26 2.58
C PHE A 50 -7.73 -1.17 3.57
N GLU A 51 -8.32 -1.39 4.75
CA GLU A 51 -7.83 -2.33 5.77
C GLU A 51 -7.72 -3.77 5.23
N LYS A 52 -8.78 -4.28 4.60
CA LYS A 52 -8.80 -5.65 4.04
C LYS A 52 -7.78 -5.80 2.93
N ALA A 53 -7.70 -4.81 2.03
CA ALA A 53 -6.72 -4.80 0.95
C ALA A 53 -5.29 -4.76 1.49
N SER A 54 -5.03 -3.98 2.54
CA SER A 54 -3.74 -3.93 3.23
C SER A 54 -3.34 -5.29 3.80
N GLU A 55 -4.25 -5.93 4.54
CA GLU A 55 -4.01 -7.24 5.15
C GLU A 55 -3.82 -8.36 4.12
N SER A 56 -4.61 -8.36 3.04
CA SER A 56 -4.45 -9.33 1.94
C SER A 56 -3.06 -9.22 1.31
N ALA A 57 -2.65 -8.00 0.95
CA ALA A 57 -1.33 -7.75 0.37
C ALA A 57 -0.18 -8.08 1.33
N ARG A 58 -0.39 -7.93 2.64
CA ARG A 58 0.59 -8.34 3.66
C ARG A 58 0.71 -9.86 3.74
N LYS A 59 -0.41 -10.59 3.81
CA LYS A 59 -0.41 -12.06 3.82
C LYS A 59 0.26 -12.63 2.60
N GLN A 60 -0.04 -12.07 1.44
CA GLN A 60 0.59 -12.45 0.19
C GLN A 60 2.10 -12.27 0.18
N ALA A 61 2.61 -11.13 0.65
CA ALA A 61 4.04 -10.91 0.76
C ALA A 61 4.72 -11.94 1.69
N ILE A 62 4.04 -12.34 2.78
CA ILE A 62 4.52 -13.39 3.68
C ILE A 62 4.54 -14.75 2.97
N ASN A 63 3.49 -15.09 2.20
CA ASN A 63 3.42 -16.34 1.47
C ASN A 63 4.56 -16.45 0.43
N TYR A 64 4.81 -15.39 -0.34
CA TYR A 64 5.94 -15.37 -1.28
C TYR A 64 7.29 -15.48 -0.58
N LEU A 65 7.45 -14.84 0.58
CA LEU A 65 8.68 -14.98 1.37
C LEU A 65 8.87 -16.41 1.90
N ASN A 66 7.79 -17.04 2.39
CA ASN A 66 7.84 -18.43 2.85
C ASN A 66 8.20 -19.38 1.71
N LEU A 67 7.61 -19.16 0.53
CA LEU A 67 7.93 -19.93 -0.67
C LEU A 67 9.40 -19.76 -1.08
N TYR A 68 9.91 -18.52 -1.06
CA TYR A 68 11.32 -18.24 -1.36
C TYR A 68 12.30 -18.92 -0.38
N MET A 69 11.90 -19.04 0.89
CA MET A 69 12.70 -19.68 1.94
C MET A 69 12.50 -21.20 2.02
N SER A 70 11.54 -21.75 1.28
CA SER A 70 11.21 -23.17 1.28
C SER A 70 12.36 -23.99 0.67
N LYS A 71 12.52 -25.21 1.18
CA LYS A 71 13.47 -26.21 0.66
C LYS A 71 12.76 -27.37 -0.03
N ALA A 72 11.50 -27.17 -0.42
CA ALA A 72 10.72 -28.16 -1.13
C ALA A 72 11.34 -28.43 -2.53
N PRO A 73 11.07 -29.59 -3.13
CA PRO A 73 11.44 -29.87 -4.52
C PRO A 73 10.83 -28.87 -5.50
N ASP A 74 11.53 -28.59 -6.61
CA ASP A 74 11.12 -27.59 -7.61
C ASP A 74 9.69 -27.76 -8.14
N GLU A 75 9.22 -29.00 -8.30
CA GLU A 75 7.86 -29.30 -8.77
C GLU A 75 6.80 -28.82 -7.75
N GLN A 76 7.04 -29.06 -6.45
CA GLN A 76 6.16 -28.59 -5.38
C GLN A 76 6.22 -27.07 -5.22
N LEU A 77 7.41 -26.48 -5.37
CA LEU A 77 7.56 -25.01 -5.36
C LEU A 77 6.78 -24.35 -6.49
N THR A 78 6.77 -24.98 -7.68
CA THR A 78 6.05 -24.46 -8.84
C THR A 78 4.53 -24.51 -8.61
N GLU A 79 4.01 -25.61 -8.07
CA GLU A 79 2.59 -25.70 -7.70
C GLU A 79 2.19 -24.67 -6.64
N GLU A 80 3.02 -24.50 -5.61
CA GLU A 80 2.76 -23.54 -4.53
C GLU A 80 2.86 -22.09 -5.03
N LEU A 81 3.76 -21.81 -5.97
CA LEU A 81 3.85 -20.51 -6.64
C LEU A 81 2.57 -20.18 -7.42
N ILE A 82 2.11 -21.11 -8.25
CA ILE A 82 0.88 -20.94 -9.05
C ILE A 82 -0.31 -20.68 -8.13
N SER A 83 -0.45 -21.48 -7.06
CA SER A 83 -1.56 -21.32 -6.11
C SER A 83 -1.51 -19.97 -5.38
N THR A 84 -0.32 -19.48 -5.01
CA THR A 84 -0.14 -18.18 -4.37
C THR A 84 -0.52 -17.03 -5.32
N GLN A 85 -0.16 -17.14 -6.60
CA GLN A 85 -0.43 -16.12 -7.61
C GLN A 85 -1.92 -15.95 -7.94
N VAL A 86 -2.75 -16.98 -7.75
CA VAL A 86 -4.21 -16.85 -7.93
C VAL A 86 -4.80 -15.79 -6.99
N SER A 87 -4.19 -15.58 -5.83
CA SER A 87 -4.64 -14.62 -4.82
C SER A 87 -3.99 -13.24 -4.91
N ASP A 88 -3.33 -12.92 -6.04
CA ASP A 88 -2.60 -11.67 -6.20
C ASP A 88 -3.43 -10.40 -6.09
N SER A 89 -2.97 -9.52 -5.21
CA SER A 89 -3.62 -8.23 -4.96
C SER A 89 -3.34 -7.31 -6.14
N ASN A 90 -4.38 -6.71 -6.72
CA ASN A 90 -4.19 -5.72 -7.78
C ASN A 90 -3.57 -4.43 -7.19
N VAL A 91 -2.27 -4.26 -7.40
CA VAL A 91 -1.50 -3.14 -6.85
C VAL A 91 -1.74 -1.87 -7.68
N TRP A 92 -1.76 -0.72 -7.02
CA TRP A 92 -1.85 0.56 -7.72
C TRP A 92 -0.62 0.80 -8.62
N ILE A 93 -0.88 1.12 -9.89
CA ILE A 93 0.13 1.38 -10.93
C ILE A 93 1.20 2.39 -10.44
N SER A 94 0.79 3.39 -9.65
CA SER A 94 1.68 4.38 -9.06
C SER A 94 2.80 3.84 -8.14
N LEU A 95 2.71 2.57 -7.74
CA LEU A 95 3.75 1.90 -6.95
C LEU A 95 4.61 0.94 -7.77
N VAL A 96 4.19 0.56 -8.99
CA VAL A 96 4.88 -0.46 -9.81
C VAL A 96 6.27 0.02 -10.19
N ASN A 97 6.39 1.21 -10.78
CA ASN A 97 7.67 1.79 -11.17
C ASN A 97 8.61 1.99 -9.96
N ALA A 98 8.05 2.33 -8.79
CA ALA A 98 8.86 2.51 -7.58
C ALA A 98 9.38 1.17 -7.06
N ALA A 99 8.58 0.10 -7.13
CA ALA A 99 9.01 -1.24 -6.79
C ALA A 99 10.06 -1.77 -7.79
N GLU A 100 9.87 -1.55 -9.08
CA GLU A 100 10.81 -1.96 -10.13
C GLU A 100 12.20 -1.34 -9.93
N ILE A 101 12.27 -0.03 -9.72
CA ILE A 101 13.54 0.67 -9.47
C ILE A 101 14.22 0.12 -8.22
N ARG A 102 13.45 -0.24 -7.19
CA ARG A 102 14.00 -0.83 -5.96
C ARG A 102 14.57 -2.22 -6.20
N THR A 103 13.90 -3.03 -7.03
CA THR A 103 14.40 -4.33 -7.47
C THR A 103 15.70 -4.18 -8.26
N GLN A 104 15.71 -3.32 -9.29
CA GLN A 104 16.91 -3.02 -10.09
C GLN A 104 18.08 -2.55 -9.21
N LEU A 105 17.82 -1.64 -8.26
CA LEU A 105 18.84 -1.17 -7.33
C LEU A 105 19.41 -2.28 -6.44
N THR A 106 18.59 -3.26 -6.06
CA THR A 106 19.00 -4.41 -5.24
C THR A 106 19.86 -5.38 -6.04
N PHE A 107 19.54 -5.60 -7.31
CA PHE A 107 20.29 -6.48 -8.22
C PHE A 107 21.48 -5.78 -8.92
N GLY A 108 21.64 -4.47 -8.74
CA GLY A 108 22.72 -3.70 -9.38
C GLY A 108 22.50 -3.46 -10.88
N GLU A 109 21.25 -3.53 -11.33
CA GLU A 109 20.86 -3.33 -12.72
C GLU A 109 20.72 -1.83 -13.08
N PRO A 110 20.89 -1.47 -14.37
CA PRO A 110 20.70 -0.10 -14.81
C PRO A 110 19.25 0.35 -14.63
N ILE A 111 19.07 1.57 -14.10
CA ILE A 111 17.76 2.16 -13.86
C ILE A 111 17.34 2.95 -15.10
N GLU A 112 16.40 2.40 -15.87
CA GLU A 112 15.88 3.04 -17.08
C GLU A 112 14.62 3.90 -16.79
N VAL A 113 13.87 3.53 -15.77
CA VAL A 113 12.58 4.13 -15.43
C VAL A 113 12.74 5.34 -14.52
N LYS A 114 12.06 6.45 -14.83
CA LYS A 114 12.00 7.64 -13.98
C LYS A 114 10.63 7.78 -13.32
N LEU A 115 10.63 7.96 -12.00
CA LEU A 115 9.42 8.22 -11.24
C LEU A 115 8.86 9.62 -11.52
N SER A 116 7.57 9.66 -11.84
CA SER A 116 6.74 10.86 -11.83
C SER A 116 6.60 11.44 -10.42
N PHE A 117 6.13 12.68 -10.34
CA PHE A 117 5.88 13.33 -9.05
C PHE A 117 4.89 12.54 -8.17
N TRP A 118 3.81 12.02 -8.77
CA TRP A 118 2.80 11.23 -8.06
C TRP A 118 3.34 9.90 -7.55
N GLU A 119 4.17 9.22 -8.34
CA GLU A 119 4.80 7.95 -7.92
C GLU A 119 5.80 8.18 -6.79
N LYS A 120 6.58 9.27 -6.85
CA LYS A 120 7.47 9.66 -5.74
C LYS A 120 6.68 9.93 -4.47
N PHE A 121 5.56 10.64 -4.57
CA PHE A 121 4.70 10.93 -3.44
C PHE A 121 4.11 9.65 -2.82
N MET A 122 3.56 8.76 -3.64
CA MET A 122 3.02 7.48 -3.19
C MET A 122 4.11 6.57 -2.59
N ALA A 123 5.28 6.49 -3.22
CA ALA A 123 6.43 5.74 -2.71
C ALA A 123 6.89 6.29 -1.35
N PHE A 124 6.95 7.62 -1.21
CA PHE A 124 7.27 8.29 0.05
C PHE A 124 6.24 7.98 1.15
N ILE A 125 4.94 8.07 0.85
CA ILE A 125 3.88 7.70 1.81
C ILE A 125 3.97 6.22 2.16
N SER A 126 4.37 5.34 1.24
CA SER A 126 4.59 3.93 1.54
C SER A 126 5.85 3.67 2.39
N GLY A 127 6.70 4.69 2.58
CA GLY A 127 7.94 4.62 3.34
C GLY A 127 9.12 4.03 2.57
N ASP A 128 9.00 3.93 1.25
CA ASP A 128 9.91 3.15 0.41
C ASP A 128 10.27 3.92 -0.87
N LEU A 129 10.65 5.19 -0.73
CA LEU A 129 11.10 6.01 -1.85
C LEU A 129 12.49 5.55 -2.31
N PRO A 130 12.66 5.08 -3.57
CA PRO A 130 13.97 4.66 -4.07
C PRO A 130 14.93 5.85 -4.14
N LYS A 131 16.07 5.73 -3.45
CA LYS A 131 17.14 6.74 -3.50
C LYS A 131 18.10 6.42 -4.64
N VAL A 132 17.76 6.86 -5.85
CA VAL A 132 18.68 6.76 -6.99
C VAL A 132 19.84 7.73 -6.75
N LYS A 133 21.04 7.20 -6.46
CA LYS A 133 22.26 8.02 -6.49
C LYS A 133 22.48 8.44 -7.93
N LYS A 134 22.40 9.74 -8.21
CA LYS A 134 22.92 10.26 -9.48
C LYS A 134 24.42 9.95 -9.50
N ALA A 135 24.87 9.17 -10.48
CA ALA A 135 26.29 9.09 -10.80
C ALA A 135 26.77 10.53 -10.99
N THR A 136 27.70 10.95 -10.13
CA THR A 136 28.34 12.26 -10.18
C THR A 136 29.62 12.13 -10.97
#